data_AF-A0A916ZJ00-F1
#
_entry.id   AF-A0A916ZJ00-F1
#
_cell.length_a   1.000
_cell.length_b   1.000
_cell.length_c   1.000
_cell.angle_alpha   90.00
_cell.angle_beta   90.00
_cell.angle_gamma   90.00
#
_symmetry.space_group_name_H-M   'P 1'
#
loop_
_entity.id
_entity.type
_entity.pdbx_description
1 polymer ?
#
loop_
_entity_poly.entity_id
_entity_poly.type
_entity_poly.pdbx_seq_one_letter_code
_entity_poly.pdbx_strand_id
1 'polypeptide(L)' 'MRFEAAARQAARVAAALLGWRPGEFWAATPEDLRNALGLGLDGGATPATGELLARLMEAFPDER' A
#
# COMPACT_ATOMS: atom_id res chain seq x y z
N MET A 1 7.64 4.44 10.91
CA MET A 1 6.36 3.98 11.50
C MET A 1 6.31 2.47 11.44
N ARG A 2 5.79 1.79 12.47
CA ARG A 2 5.56 0.34 12.43
C ARG A 2 4.29 0.03 11.64
N PHE A 3 4.26 -1.10 10.93
CA PHE A 3 3.11 -1.55 10.14
C PHE A 3 1.83 -1.57 10.96
N GLU A 4 1.88 -2.08 12.21
CA GLU A 4 0.67 -2.23 13.01
C GLU A 4 0.02 -0.89 13.41
N ALA A 5 0.83 0.13 13.66
CA ALA A 5 0.34 1.47 13.95
C ALA A 5 -0.34 2.10 12.72
N ALA A 6 0.27 1.95 11.54
CA ALA A 6 -0.28 2.46 10.28
C ALA A 6 -1.58 1.75 9.90
N ALA A 7 -1.61 0.41 9.98
CA ALA A 7 -2.81 -0.37 9.69
C ALA A 7 -3.97 -0.01 10.62
N ARG A 8 -3.69 0.21 11.92
CA ARG A 8 -4.71 0.64 12.90
C ARG A 8 -5.26 2.02 12.58
N GLN A 9 -4.40 2.96 12.18
CA GLN A 9 -4.83 4.30 11.78
C GLN A 9 -5.73 4.22 10.54
N ALA A 10 -5.33 3.46 9.52
CA ALA A 10 -6.09 3.26 8.29
C ALA A 10 -7.46 2.61 8.57
N ALA A 11 -7.51 1.57 9.42
CA ALA A 11 -8.76 0.91 9.81
C ALA A 11 -9.73 1.87 10.51
N ARG A 12 -9.23 2.77 11.38
CA ARG A 12 -10.05 3.80 12.02
C ARG A 12 -10.65 4.78 11.02
N VAL A 13 -9.87 5.21 10.03
CA VAL A 13 -10.34 6.11 8.97
C VAL A 13 -11.39 5.42 8.11
N ALA A 14 -11.14 4.17 7.69
CA ALA A 14 -12.09 3.38 6.90
C ALA A 14 -13.42 3.17 7.63
N ALA A 15 -13.39 2.86 8.93
CA ALA A 15 -14.60 2.73 9.74
C ALA A 15 -15.36 4.06 9.86
N ALA A 16 -14.65 5.17 10.09
CA ALA A 16 -15.27 6.48 10.33
C ALA A 16 -15.86 7.12 9.06
N LEU A 17 -15.19 6.96 7.91
CA LEU A 17 -15.56 7.65 6.67
C LEU A 17 -16.32 6.76 5.69
N LEU A 18 -16.02 5.46 5.66
CA LEU A 18 -16.59 4.51 4.69
C LEU A 18 -17.57 3.53 5.32
N GLY A 19 -17.66 3.50 6.66
CA GLY A 19 -18.51 2.54 7.38
C GLY A 19 -18.01 1.10 7.32
N TRP A 20 -16.77 0.87 6.90
CA TRP A 20 -16.21 -0.48 6.75
C TRP A 20 -16.07 -1.18 8.11
N ARG A 21 -16.51 -2.42 8.15
CA ARG A 21 -16.25 -3.36 9.25
C ARG A 21 -14.80 -3.86 9.17
N PRO A 22 -14.24 -4.40 10.27
CA PRO A 22 -12.88 -4.94 10.26
C PRO A 22 -12.63 -5.97 9.16
N GLY A 23 -13.63 -6.82 8.86
CA GLY A 23 -13.53 -7.81 7.79
C GLY A 23 -13.41 -7.20 6.39
N GLU A 24 -14.12 -6.09 6.13
CA GLU A 24 -14.05 -5.38 4.86
C GLU A 24 -12.69 -4.68 4.70
N PHE A 25 -12.18 -4.05 5.76
CA PHE A 25 -10.86 -3.44 5.76
C PHE A 25 -9.73 -4.45 5.49
N TRP A 26 -9.76 -5.62 6.14
CA TRP A 26 -8.71 -6.63 5.95
C TRP A 26 -8.83 -7.40 4.62
N ALA A 27 -10.01 -7.38 3.99
CA ALA A 27 -10.21 -7.94 2.66
C ALA A 27 -9.81 -6.97 1.54
N ALA A 28 -9.84 -5.66 1.82
CA ALA A 28 -9.50 -4.62 0.86
C ALA A 28 -7.98 -4.48 0.67
N THR A 29 -7.55 -4.16 -0.54
CA THR A 29 -6.15 -3.82 -0.80
C THR A 29 -5.86 -2.37 -0.38
N PRO A 30 -4.57 -2.02 -0.16
CA PRO A 30 -4.19 -0.63 0.10
C PRO A 30 -4.57 0.34 -1.04
N GLU A 31 -4.73 -0.16 -2.27
CA GLU A 31 -5.18 0.64 -3.41
C GLU A 31 -6.68 0.89 -3.37
N ASP A 32 -7.48 -0.13 -3.04
CA ASP A 32 -8.93 0.01 -2.84
C ASP A 32 -9.23 1.07 -1.78
N LEU A 33 -8.49 1.06 -0.66
CA LEU A 33 -8.64 2.06 0.39
C LEU A 33 -8.30 3.47 -0.11
N ARG A 34 -7.21 3.64 -0.88
CA ARG A 34 -6.81 4.94 -1.44
C ARG A 34 -7.87 5.46 -2.42
N ASN A 35 -8.42 4.59 -3.25
CA ASN A 35 -9.47 4.93 -4.20
C ASN A 35 -10.76 5.33 -3.48
N ALA A 36 -11.18 4.56 -2.47
CA ALA A 36 -12.37 4.85 -1.68
C ALA A 36 -12.28 6.17 -0.91
N LEU A 37 -11.07 6.56 -0.49
CA LEU A 37 -10.81 7.84 0.17
C LEU A 37 -10.57 9.01 -0.80
N GLY A 38 -10.61 8.77 -2.12
CA GLY A 38 -10.30 9.80 -3.12
C GLY A 38 -8.84 10.25 -3.12
N LEU A 39 -7.93 9.46 -2.52
CA LEU A 39 -6.49 9.73 -2.42
C LEU A 39 -5.72 9.25 -3.65
N GLY A 40 -6.39 8.57 -4.59
CA GLY A 40 -5.79 7.99 -5.79
C GLY A 40 -5.44 9.00 -6.90
N LEU A 41 -5.65 10.30 -6.70
CA LEU A 41 -5.56 11.28 -7.78
C LEU A 41 -4.22 12.00 -7.94
N ASP A 42 -3.27 11.88 -7.00
CA ASP A 42 -1.95 12.49 -7.16
C ASP A 42 -0.81 11.56 -6.71
N GLY A 43 -0.09 11.01 -7.68
CA GLY A 43 1.32 10.63 -7.52
C GLY A 43 1.62 9.43 -6.63
N GLY A 44 0.88 8.33 -6.76
CA GLY A 44 1.36 7.04 -6.23
C GLY A 44 2.73 6.71 -6.81
N ALA A 45 3.69 6.33 -5.96
CA ALA A 45 5.03 5.93 -6.40
C ALA A 45 4.91 4.92 -7.55
N THR A 46 5.47 5.28 -8.72
CA THR A 46 5.48 4.41 -9.88
C THR A 46 6.08 3.07 -9.47
N PRO A 47 5.36 1.95 -9.66
CA PRO A 47 5.92 0.63 -9.41
C PRO A 47 7.24 0.51 -10.18
N ALA A 48 8.26 -0.11 -9.56
CA ALA A 48 9.50 -0.38 -10.26
C ALA A 48 9.19 -1.19 -11.53
N THR A 49 9.70 -0.74 -12.67
CA THR A 49 9.59 -1.52 -13.90
C THR A 49 10.43 -2.80 -13.76
N GLY A 50 10.08 -3.84 -14.52
CA GLY A 50 10.91 -5.06 -14.58
C GLY A 50 12.36 -4.76 -14.98
N GLU A 51 12.55 -3.72 -15.79
CA GLU A 51 13.87 -3.24 -16.21
C GLU A 51 14.65 -2.60 -15.06
N LEU A 52 13.99 -1.80 -14.20
CA LEU A 52 14.61 -1.27 -12.99
C LEU A 52 14.97 -2.39 -12.01
N LEU A 53 14.10 -3.39 -11.85
CA LEU A 53 14.38 -4.56 -11.01
C LEU A 53 15.58 -5.35 -11.52
N ALA A 54 15.66 -5.63 -12.82
CA ALA A 54 16.79 -6.34 -13.42
C ALA A 54 18.13 -5.61 -13.18
N ARG A 55 18.15 -4.28 -13.35
CA ARG A 55 19.33 -3.45 -13.07
C ARG A 55 19.76 -3.51 -11.60
N LEU A 56 18.80 -3.57 -10.68
CA LEU A 56 19.09 -3.68 -9.25
C LEU A 56 19.66 -5.07 -8.91
N MET A 57 19.15 -6.14 -9.54
CA MET A 57 19.67 -7.49 -9.35
C MET A 57 21.11 -7.64 -9.86
N GLU A 58 21.46 -6.99 -10.98
CA GLU A 58 22.84 -6.97 -11.49
C GLU A 58 23.78 -6.15 -10.60
N ALA A 59 23.31 -5.03 -10.07
CA ALA A 59 24.11 -4.13 -9.24
C ALA A 59 24.37 -4.68 -7.82
N PHE A 60 23.48 -5.54 -7.32
CA PHE A 60 23.54 -6.11 -5.98
C PHE A 60 23.36 -7.64 -6.04
N PRO A 61 24.35 -8.37 -6.55
CA PRO A 61 24.29 -9.83 -6.58
C PRO A 61 24.37 -10.39 -5.16
N ASP A 62 23.58 -11.43 -4.88
CA ASP A 62 23.65 -12.14 -3.59
C ASP A 62 25.03 -12.81 -3.44
N GLU A 63 25.71 -12.55 -2.33
CA GLU A 63 26.93 -13.29 -1.98
C GLU A 63 26.58 -14.75 -1.64
N ARG A 64 27.38 -15.67 -2.17
CA ARG A 64 27.07 -17.11 -2.26
C ARG A 64 27.35 -17.90 -0.98
#